data_AF-A0A2E3IP37-F1
#
_entry.id   AF-A0A2E3IP37-F1
#
_cell.length_a   1.000
_cell.length_b   1.000
_cell.length_c   1.000
_cell.angle_alpha   90.00
_cell.angle_beta   90.00
_cell.angle_gamma   90.00
#
_symmetry.space_group_name_H-M   'P 1'
#
loop_
_entity.id
_entity.type
_entity.pdbx_description
1 polymer ?
#
loop_
_entity_poly.entity_id
_entity_poly.type
_entity_poly.pdbx_seq_one_letter_code
_entity_poly.pdbx_strand_id
1 'polypeptide(L)'
;MLAFLLFPAASLAHSEKEHAELLCAGFDAIEWRNEDGTRTDCLNAQYAVEVDYTYKWAEGVGQALYYAELYQRTPGIVFVCHPETTEELCKKHVKRAMTILSTYATQSVVWSCRHEDVSLDECDTQMINAELADEGTSSLNDQQAALSLN
;
A
#
# COMPACT_ATOMS: atom_id res chain seq x y z
N MET A 1 -17.46 -42.43 -18.94
CA MET A 1 -17.11 -41.50 -17.85
C MET A 1 -15.87 -40.74 -18.28
N LEU A 2 -16.01 -39.49 -18.75
CA LEU A 2 -14.84 -38.64 -18.99
C LEU A 2 -14.38 -38.10 -17.62
N ALA A 3 -13.19 -38.48 -17.19
CA ALA A 3 -12.54 -37.86 -16.04
C ALA A 3 -11.92 -36.53 -16.51
N PHE A 4 -12.52 -35.41 -16.13
CA PHE A 4 -11.88 -34.10 -16.24
C PHE A 4 -10.76 -34.05 -15.20
N LEU A 5 -9.51 -34.10 -15.65
CA LEU A 5 -8.35 -33.76 -14.84
C LEU A 5 -8.33 -32.24 -14.66
N LEU A 6 -8.87 -31.77 -13.53
CA LEU A 6 -8.62 -30.42 -13.04
C LEU A 6 -7.15 -30.35 -12.63
N PHE A 7 -6.31 -29.83 -13.52
CA PHE A 7 -4.98 -29.36 -13.13
C PHE A 7 -5.20 -28.17 -12.19
N PRO A 8 -4.69 -28.17 -10.94
CA PRO A 8 -4.68 -26.97 -10.15
C PRO A 8 -3.87 -25.94 -10.94
N ALA A 9 -4.48 -24.82 -11.30
CA ALA A 9 -3.73 -23.67 -11.75
C ALA A 9 -2.81 -23.32 -10.59
N ALA A 10 -1.51 -23.63 -10.74
CA ALA A 10 -0.52 -23.06 -9.85
C ALA A 10 -0.65 -21.55 -10.04
N SER A 11 -1.19 -20.86 -9.03
CA SER A 11 -1.13 -19.42 -8.97
C SER A 11 0.35 -19.07 -9.01
N LEU A 12 0.82 -18.59 -10.17
CA LEU A 12 2.20 -18.16 -10.32
C LEU A 12 2.33 -16.93 -9.43
N ALA A 13 3.14 -17.06 -8.38
CA ALA A 13 3.30 -15.95 -7.49
C ALA A 13 4.10 -14.85 -8.22
N HIS A 14 3.47 -13.70 -8.51
CA HIS A 14 4.15 -12.56 -9.10
C HIS A 14 5.21 -12.03 -8.11
N SER A 15 6.40 -11.73 -8.61
CA SER A 15 7.42 -11.01 -7.87
C SER A 15 7.01 -9.54 -7.62
N GLU A 16 7.66 -8.88 -6.66
CA GLU A 16 7.46 -7.43 -6.40
C GLU A 16 7.71 -6.58 -7.65
N LYS A 17 8.71 -6.96 -8.45
CA LYS A 17 9.01 -6.32 -9.74
C LYS A 17 7.89 -6.48 -10.77
N GLU A 18 7.31 -7.68 -10.88
CA GLU A 18 6.18 -7.92 -11.77
C GLU A 18 4.93 -7.16 -11.32
N HIS A 19 4.71 -7.06 -10.01
CA HIS A 19 3.67 -6.20 -9.43
C HIS A 19 3.86 -4.74 -9.78
N ALA A 20 5.07 -4.20 -9.63
CA ALA A 20 5.37 -2.83 -10.03
C ALA A 20 5.11 -2.61 -11.52
N GLU A 21 5.56 -3.51 -12.40
CA GLU A 21 5.31 -3.40 -13.84
C GLU A 21 3.81 -3.37 -14.21
N LEU A 22 3.00 -4.21 -13.56
CA LEU A 22 1.56 -4.31 -13.83
C LEU A 22 0.77 -3.16 -13.21
N LEU A 23 0.96 -2.92 -11.91
CA LEU A 23 0.19 -1.95 -11.13
C LEU A 23 0.58 -0.50 -11.47
N CYS A 24 1.79 -0.26 -11.95
CA CYS A 24 2.21 1.06 -12.44
C CYS A 24 1.85 1.33 -13.91
N ALA A 25 1.15 0.45 -14.63
CA ALA A 25 0.93 0.58 -16.08
C ALA A 25 0.24 1.89 -16.53
N GLY A 26 -0.48 2.57 -15.64
CA GLY A 26 -1.12 3.87 -15.89
C GLY A 26 -0.25 5.11 -15.55
N PHE A 27 1.01 4.94 -15.16
CA PHE A 27 1.91 6.02 -14.76
C PHE A 27 2.82 6.48 -15.90
N ASP A 28 3.40 7.68 -15.74
CA ASP A 28 4.30 8.27 -16.74
C ASP A 28 5.68 7.59 -16.74
N ALA A 29 6.11 7.07 -15.59
CA ALA A 29 7.33 6.29 -15.43
C ALA A 29 7.14 5.12 -14.45
N ILE A 30 7.80 4.02 -14.76
CA ILE A 30 7.84 2.79 -13.97
C ILE A 30 9.31 2.52 -13.64
N GLU A 31 9.60 2.15 -12.38
CA GLU A 31 10.94 1.80 -11.91
C GLU A 31 11.96 2.93 -12.17
N TRP A 32 11.55 4.16 -11.91
CA TRP A 32 12.30 5.37 -12.18
C TRP A 32 13.51 5.49 -11.25
N ARG A 33 14.72 5.49 -11.83
CA ARG A 33 15.96 5.65 -11.06
C ARG A 33 16.19 7.12 -10.70
N ASN A 34 16.16 7.40 -9.41
CA ASN A 34 16.35 8.72 -8.82
C ASN A 34 17.82 9.16 -8.87
N GLU A 35 18.07 10.46 -8.74
CA GLU A 35 19.44 11.02 -8.80
C GLU A 35 20.33 10.52 -7.65
N ASP A 36 19.75 10.24 -6.50
CA ASP A 36 20.43 9.70 -5.32
C ASP A 36 20.69 8.19 -5.41
N GLY A 37 20.29 7.55 -6.51
CA GLY A 37 20.48 6.12 -6.76
C GLY A 37 19.36 5.22 -6.23
N THR A 38 18.36 5.77 -5.51
CA THR A 38 17.12 5.06 -5.16
C THR A 38 16.24 4.89 -6.40
N ARG A 39 15.10 4.21 -6.24
CA ARG A 39 14.17 3.93 -7.33
C ARG A 39 12.75 4.17 -6.84
N THR A 40 11.99 4.97 -7.59
CA THR A 40 10.56 5.18 -7.37
C THR A 40 9.78 4.27 -8.31
N ASP A 41 8.91 3.42 -7.77
CA ASP A 41 8.28 2.35 -8.55
C ASP A 41 7.27 2.89 -9.57
N CYS A 42 6.38 3.80 -9.17
CA CYS A 42 5.52 4.52 -10.11
C CYS A 42 5.62 6.04 -9.92
N LEU A 43 5.72 6.78 -11.01
CA LEU A 43 5.75 8.26 -10.97
C LEU A 43 4.87 8.86 -12.07
N ASN A 44 4.03 9.81 -11.69
CA ASN A 44 3.28 10.64 -12.64
C ASN A 44 3.13 12.10 -12.16
N ALA A 45 2.32 12.88 -12.86
CA ALA A 45 2.06 14.28 -12.51
C ALA A 45 1.46 14.48 -11.10
N GLN A 46 0.79 13.48 -10.53
CA GLN A 46 0.08 13.57 -9.25
C GLN A 46 0.78 12.83 -8.11
N TYR A 47 1.29 11.62 -8.36
CA TYR A 47 1.75 10.68 -7.35
C TYR A 47 3.19 10.24 -7.57
N ALA A 48 3.88 10.01 -6.46
CA ALA A 48 5.10 9.19 -6.39
C ALA A 48 4.77 7.99 -5.50
N VAL A 49 4.96 6.79 -6.02
CA VAL A 49 4.37 5.57 -5.47
C VAL A 49 5.43 4.51 -5.24
N GLU A 50 5.34 3.86 -4.07
CA GLU A 50 6.04 2.62 -3.77
C GLU A 50 5.08 1.43 -3.89
N VAL A 51 5.54 0.35 -4.52
CA VAL A 51 4.81 -0.92 -4.64
C VAL A 51 5.50 -1.96 -3.76
N ASP A 52 4.83 -2.39 -2.70
CA ASP A 52 5.47 -3.29 -1.72
C ASP A 52 4.49 -4.33 -1.15
N TYR A 53 5.02 -5.40 -0.59
CA TYR A 53 4.22 -6.33 0.18
C TYR A 53 3.79 -5.73 1.52
N THR A 54 2.58 -6.07 1.95
CA THR A 54 2.04 -5.56 3.23
C THR A 54 2.96 -5.82 4.42
N TYR A 55 3.69 -6.94 4.47
CA TYR A 55 4.60 -7.21 5.61
C TYR A 55 5.81 -6.26 5.70
N LYS A 56 6.12 -5.53 4.63
CA LYS A 56 7.12 -4.46 4.58
C LYS A 56 6.53 -3.05 4.82
N TRP A 57 5.32 -2.96 5.39
CA TRP A 57 4.59 -1.69 5.58
C TRP A 57 5.41 -0.50 6.08
N ALA A 58 6.38 -0.70 6.97
CA ALA A 58 7.20 0.39 7.52
C ALA A 58 8.19 0.93 6.49
N GLU A 59 8.79 0.05 5.68
CA GLU A 59 9.70 0.40 4.59
C GLU A 59 8.93 1.13 3.49
N GLY A 60 7.80 0.55 3.05
CA GLY A 60 6.94 1.17 2.03
C GLY A 60 6.41 2.55 2.42
N VAL A 61 6.06 2.79 3.70
CA VAL A 61 5.70 4.14 4.18
C VAL A 61 6.89 5.10 4.07
N GLY A 62 8.08 4.69 4.52
CA GLY A 62 9.26 5.54 4.45
C GLY A 62 9.62 5.93 3.02
N GLN A 63 9.60 4.96 2.11
CA GLN A 63 9.91 5.17 0.70
C GLN A 63 8.88 6.04 0.00
N ALA A 64 7.58 5.77 0.16
CA ALA A 64 6.54 6.59 -0.47
C ALA A 64 6.59 8.06 -0.03
N LEU A 65 6.82 8.31 1.26
CA LEU A 65 6.98 9.68 1.77
C LEU A 65 8.24 10.34 1.20
N TYR A 66 9.34 9.61 1.13
CA TYR A 66 10.58 10.14 0.58
C TYR A 66 10.48 10.46 -0.92
N TYR A 67 9.90 9.56 -1.72
CA TYR A 67 9.75 9.77 -3.16
C TYR A 67 8.77 10.90 -3.49
N ALA A 68 7.71 11.03 -2.70
CA ALA A 68 6.81 12.17 -2.76
C ALA A 68 7.55 13.50 -2.53
N GLU A 69 8.44 13.55 -1.53
CA GLU A 69 9.26 14.74 -1.24
C GLU A 69 10.23 15.05 -2.38
N LEU A 70 10.91 14.03 -2.93
CA LEU A 70 11.86 14.21 -4.05
C LEU A 70 11.20 14.86 -5.27
N TYR A 71 9.97 14.46 -5.59
CA TYR A 71 9.28 14.91 -6.80
C TYR A 71 8.20 15.97 -6.56
N GLN A 72 7.95 16.35 -5.31
CA GLN A 72 6.85 17.24 -4.92
C GLN A 72 5.50 16.70 -5.44
N ARG A 73 5.18 15.47 -5.04
CA ARG A 73 3.98 14.72 -5.42
C ARG A 73 3.23 14.23 -4.19
N THR A 74 2.00 13.75 -4.38
CA THR A 74 1.26 13.05 -3.33
C THR A 74 1.90 11.67 -3.09
N PRO A 75 2.24 11.30 -1.84
CA PRO A 75 2.71 9.96 -1.52
C PRO A 75 1.61 8.93 -1.80
N GLY A 76 1.96 7.91 -2.57
CA GLY A 76 1.12 6.74 -2.80
C GLY A 76 1.81 5.46 -2.35
N ILE A 77 1.04 4.51 -1.85
CA ILE A 77 1.53 3.16 -1.55
C ILE A 77 0.60 2.15 -2.17
N VAL A 78 1.15 1.23 -2.95
CA VAL A 78 0.44 0.03 -3.40
C VAL A 78 0.92 -1.13 -2.53
N PHE A 79 0.04 -1.62 -1.67
CA PHE A 79 0.30 -2.77 -0.84
C PHE A 79 -0.28 -4.04 -1.45
N VAL A 80 0.58 -5.00 -1.74
CA VAL A 80 0.18 -6.33 -2.20
C VAL A 80 0.16 -7.31 -1.02
N CYS A 81 -0.94 -8.04 -0.86
CA CYS A 81 -1.00 -9.14 0.11
C CYS A 81 -0.27 -10.37 -0.45
N HIS A 82 0.80 -10.82 0.22
CA HIS A 82 1.55 -12.00 -0.23
C HIS A 82 0.70 -13.28 -0.09
N PRO A 83 0.77 -14.27 -1.00
CA PRO A 83 -0.06 -15.48 -0.97
C PRO A 83 0.05 -16.30 0.32
N GLU A 84 1.21 -16.23 0.97
CA GLU A 84 1.48 -16.94 2.23
C GLU A 84 1.09 -16.13 3.48
N THR A 85 0.65 -14.88 3.31
CA THR A 85 0.19 -14.03 4.42
C THR A 85 -1.33 -14.08 4.50
N THR A 86 -1.87 -14.26 5.72
CA THR A 86 -3.33 -14.25 5.89
C THR A 86 -3.90 -12.87 5.62
N GLU A 87 -5.11 -12.83 5.05
CA GLU A 87 -5.82 -11.57 4.75
C GLU A 87 -5.92 -10.65 5.99
N GLU A 88 -6.21 -11.24 7.16
CA GLU A 88 -6.29 -10.50 8.43
C GLU A 88 -4.95 -9.89 8.86
N LEU A 89 -3.82 -10.54 8.55
CA LEU A 89 -2.51 -10.00 8.83
C LEU A 89 -2.15 -8.89 7.83
N CYS A 90 -2.48 -9.06 6.55
CA CYS A 90 -2.37 -8.01 5.53
C CYS A 90 -3.14 -6.75 5.94
N LYS A 91 -4.41 -6.88 6.37
CA LYS A 91 -5.22 -5.75 6.88
C LYS A 91 -4.57 -5.07 8.08
N LYS A 92 -3.99 -5.83 9.02
CA LYS A 92 -3.26 -5.25 10.17
C LYS A 92 -2.04 -4.44 9.75
N HIS A 93 -1.30 -4.90 8.75
CA HIS A 93 -0.16 -4.16 8.21
C HIS A 93 -0.58 -2.85 7.54
N VAL A 94 -1.58 -2.91 6.65
CA VAL A 94 -2.14 -1.71 5.99
C VAL A 94 -2.64 -0.72 7.05
N LYS A 95 -3.37 -1.19 8.07
CA LYS A 95 -3.83 -0.33 9.17
C LYS A 95 -2.70 0.38 9.90
N ARG A 96 -1.54 -0.28 10.11
CA ARG A 96 -0.35 0.36 10.73
C ARG A 96 0.19 1.48 9.85
N ALA A 97 0.35 1.23 8.55
CA ALA A 97 0.78 2.25 7.60
C ALA A 97 -0.17 3.45 7.59
N MET A 98 -1.47 3.18 7.44
CA MET A 98 -2.50 4.23 7.46
C MET A 98 -2.50 5.04 8.76
N THR A 99 -2.27 4.42 9.93
CA THR A 99 -2.19 5.15 11.21
C THR A 99 -1.08 6.22 11.18
N ILE A 100 0.07 5.89 10.60
CA ILE A 100 1.19 6.82 10.45
C ILE A 100 0.87 7.89 9.39
N LEU A 101 0.36 7.49 8.23
CA LEU A 101 0.02 8.42 7.14
C LEU A 101 -1.05 9.42 7.58
N SER A 102 -2.10 8.99 8.28
CA SER A 102 -3.13 9.88 8.81
C SER A 102 -2.60 10.90 9.82
N THR A 103 -1.47 10.63 10.46
CA THR A 103 -0.86 11.54 11.43
C THR A 103 0.10 12.52 10.76
N TYR A 104 0.93 12.03 9.83
CA TYR A 104 2.09 12.80 9.34
C TYR A 104 2.02 13.16 7.84
N ALA A 105 1.09 12.57 7.10
CA ALA A 105 0.94 12.73 5.65
C ALA A 105 -0.55 12.67 5.26
N THR A 106 -1.33 13.62 5.74
CA THR A 106 -2.80 13.72 5.59
C THR A 106 -3.30 13.97 4.16
N GLN A 107 -2.41 13.85 3.18
CA GLN A 107 -2.67 13.82 1.76
C GLN A 107 -1.87 12.66 1.18
N SER A 108 -2.33 11.43 1.44
CA SER A 108 -1.72 10.20 0.92
C SER A 108 -2.78 9.33 0.28
N VAL A 109 -2.38 8.37 -0.53
CA VAL A 109 -3.27 7.33 -1.08
C VAL A 109 -2.67 5.95 -0.85
N VAL A 110 -3.52 5.00 -0.45
CA VAL A 110 -3.13 3.60 -0.27
C VAL A 110 -4.03 2.72 -1.13
N TRP A 111 -3.43 1.94 -2.01
CA TRP A 111 -4.09 0.86 -2.75
C TRP A 111 -3.77 -0.47 -2.07
N SER A 112 -4.77 -1.21 -1.64
CA SER A 112 -4.62 -2.55 -1.04
C SER A 112 -5.06 -3.60 -2.04
N CYS A 113 -4.09 -4.31 -2.60
CA CYS A 113 -4.27 -5.28 -3.67
C CYS A 113 -4.13 -6.71 -3.13
N ARG A 114 -4.87 -7.64 -3.73
CA ARG A 114 -4.59 -9.08 -3.65
C ARG A 114 -3.39 -9.41 -4.54
N HIS A 115 -2.89 -10.62 -4.39
CA HIS A 115 -1.72 -11.07 -5.14
C HIS A 115 -2.00 -11.29 -6.63
N GLU A 116 -3.24 -11.62 -6.96
CA GLU A 116 -3.72 -11.86 -8.32
C GLU A 116 -4.16 -10.58 -9.05
N ASP A 117 -4.26 -9.45 -8.35
CA ASP A 117 -4.69 -8.20 -8.94
C ASP A 117 -3.59 -7.65 -9.85
N VAL A 118 -3.96 -7.20 -11.05
CA VAL A 118 -3.01 -6.76 -12.09
C VAL A 118 -3.20 -5.32 -12.52
N SER A 119 -4.17 -4.62 -11.93
CA SER A 119 -4.41 -3.19 -12.16
C SER A 119 -4.98 -2.51 -10.91
N LEU A 120 -4.71 -1.20 -10.76
CA LEU A 120 -5.09 -0.46 -9.54
C LEU A 120 -6.62 -0.35 -9.33
N ASP A 121 -7.43 -0.48 -10.38
CA ASP A 121 -8.89 -0.48 -10.28
C ASP A 121 -9.46 -1.77 -9.66
N GLU A 122 -8.65 -2.83 -9.55
CA GLU A 122 -9.01 -4.07 -8.85
C GLU A 122 -8.72 -4.00 -7.33
N CYS A 123 -7.91 -3.03 -6.91
CA CYS A 123 -7.47 -2.85 -5.53
C CYS A 123 -8.45 -1.99 -4.70
N ASP A 124 -8.49 -2.23 -3.39
CA ASP A 124 -9.22 -1.35 -2.46
C ASP A 124 -8.44 -0.05 -2.24
N THR A 125 -9.05 1.09 -2.56
CA THR A 125 -8.38 2.39 -2.55
C THR A 125 -8.83 3.24 -1.37
N GLN A 126 -7.88 3.71 -0.57
CA GLN A 126 -8.12 4.57 0.57
C GLN A 126 -7.34 5.88 0.42
N MET A 127 -8.09 6.98 0.29
CA MET A 127 -7.53 8.33 0.34
C MET A 127 -7.39 8.74 1.80
N ILE A 128 -6.17 9.05 2.21
CA ILE A 128 -5.89 9.63 3.52
C ILE A 128 -6.08 11.13 3.40
N ASN A 129 -7.16 11.60 4.02
CA ASN A 129 -7.49 13.01 4.15
C ASN A 129 -7.47 13.39 5.64
N ALA A 130 -7.17 14.64 5.95
CA ALA A 130 -7.12 15.16 7.33
C ALA A 130 -8.41 14.94 8.14
N GLU A 131 -9.57 14.74 7.49
CA GLU A 131 -10.87 14.53 8.16
C GLU A 131 -11.01 13.14 8.81
N LEU A 132 -10.30 12.10 8.33
CA LEU A 132 -10.37 10.75 8.91
C LEU A 132 -9.54 10.60 10.20
N ALA A 133 -8.67 11.57 10.50
CA ALA A 133 -7.89 11.57 11.73
C ALA A 133 -8.74 11.97 12.97
N ASP A 134 -9.90 12.59 12.78
CA ASP A 134 -10.75 13.10 13.88
C ASP A 134 -11.69 12.04 14.47
N GLU A 135 -12.07 10.99 13.71
CA GLU A 135 -12.88 9.88 14.24
C GLU A 135 -12.05 8.89 15.09
N GLY A 136 -10.74 8.79 14.81
CA GLY A 136 -9.82 7.91 15.55
C GLY A 136 -9.39 8.46 16.92
N THR A 137 -9.27 9.78 17.05
CA THR A 137 -8.87 10.47 18.29
C THR A 137 -9.96 10.47 19.35
N SER A 138 -11.24 10.47 18.95
CA SER A 138 -12.37 10.27 19.87
C SER A 138 -12.29 8.90 20.57
N SER A 139 -12.08 7.82 19.82
CA SER A 139 -12.06 6.46 20.39
C SER A 139 -10.83 6.14 21.25
N LEU A 140 -9.67 6.76 20.95
CA LEU A 140 -8.43 6.59 21.70
C LEU A 140 -8.45 7.36 23.02
N ASN A 141 -9.02 8.58 23.05
CA ASN A 141 -9.19 9.35 24.29
C ASN A 141 -10.13 8.64 25.28
N ASP A 142 -11.19 8.00 24.79
CA ASP A 142 -12.11 7.23 25.63
C ASP A 142 -11.46 5.99 26.26
N GLN A 143 -10.57 5.32 25.52
CA GLN A 143 -9.81 4.17 26.05
C GLN A 143 -8.72 4.59 27.04
N GLN A 144 -8.07 5.74 26.83
CA GLN A 144 -7.00 6.22 27.70
C GLN A 144 -7.55 6.81 29.02
N ALA A 145 -8.74 7.40 29.00
CA ALA A 145 -9.46 7.82 30.21
C ALA A 145 -9.81 6.62 31.13
N ALA A 146 -10.20 5.48 30.56
CA ALA A 146 -10.53 4.26 31.31
C ALA A 146 -9.33 3.58 31.99
N LEU A 147 -8.10 3.83 31.52
CA LEU A 147 -6.86 3.31 32.12
C LEU A 147 -6.27 4.23 33.21
N SER A 148 -6.77 5.46 33.33
CA SER A 148 -6.31 6.43 34.36
C SER A 148 -7.11 6.40 35.66
N LEU A 149 -8.13 5.53 35.75
CA LEU A 149 -9.03 5.40 36.91
C LEU A 149 -8.92 4.05 37.66
N ASN A 150 -7.84 3.29 37.46
CA ASN A 150 -7.50 2.11 38.27
C ASN A 150 -6.13 2.27 38.94
#